data_AF-A0A7D9IYU8-F1
#
_entry.id   AF-A0A7D9IYU8-F1
#
_cell.length_a   1.000
_cell.length_b   1.000
_cell.length_c   1.000
_cell.angle_alpha   90.00
_cell.angle_beta   90.00
_cell.angle_gamma   90.00
#
_symmetry.space_group_name_H-M   'P 1'
#
loop_
_entity.id
_entity.type
_entity.pdbx_description
1 polymer ?
#
loop_
_entity_poly.entity_id
_entity_poly.type
_entity_poly.pdbx_seq_one_letter_code
_entity_poly.pdbx_strand_id
1 'polypeptide(L)'
;SEPDPEPQVVYRTTKLTNGEISRVSRGVGVDWDSLAGLLDIPYSEREEIRINDRKYPDSYAKAGQILELFNGRWDFSRHILEKCVEELKRQDLKDELHPVENEIEEIEPSPTEPQVHPYENVVLRNTPLSPREMHRLSRRITVDWDSLAGLMDIAKEERNDIRQNTMYNDNRDRAEKILSMFNHKRDFSREKLADCLKGMRKEELISPIMTGQWRNL
;
A
#
# COMPACT_ATOMS: atom_id res chain seq x y z
N SER A 1 -11.70 -39.87 25.08
CA SER A 1 -11.84 -39.31 23.72
C SER A 1 -11.09 -38.01 23.71
N GLU A 2 -9.96 -37.96 23.01
CA GLU A 2 -9.36 -36.68 22.63
C GLU A 2 -10.31 -36.01 21.63
N PRO A 3 -10.58 -34.69 21.74
CA PRO A 3 -11.33 -34.00 20.71
C PRO A 3 -10.52 -34.01 19.41
N ASP A 4 -11.17 -34.38 18.31
CA ASP A 4 -10.57 -34.28 16.98
C ASP A 4 -10.04 -32.86 16.74
N PRO A 5 -8.84 -32.70 16.16
CA PRO A 5 -8.34 -31.38 15.81
C PRO A 5 -9.29 -30.75 14.79
N GLU A 6 -9.83 -29.58 15.12
CA GLU A 6 -10.65 -28.78 14.21
C GLU A 6 -9.90 -28.57 12.88
N PRO A 7 -10.56 -28.72 11.72
CA PRO A 7 -9.93 -28.54 10.43
C PRO A 7 -9.45 -27.09 10.29
N GLN A 8 -8.13 -26.88 10.21
CA GLN A 8 -7.56 -25.60 9.85
C GLN A 8 -7.84 -25.33 8.37
N VAL A 9 -8.84 -24.52 8.08
CA VAL A 9 -9.12 -24.11 6.70
C VAL A 9 -8.10 -23.05 6.27
N VAL A 10 -7.21 -23.43 5.35
CA VAL A 10 -6.13 -22.58 4.86
C VAL A 10 -6.56 -21.87 3.56
N TYR A 11 -7.13 -20.68 3.68
CA TYR A 11 -7.69 -19.90 2.56
C TYR A 11 -6.66 -19.12 1.70
N ARG A 12 -5.36 -19.45 1.78
CA ARG A 12 -4.27 -18.50 1.47
C ARG A 12 -4.25 -17.92 0.05
N THR A 13 -4.89 -18.56 -0.93
CA THR A 13 -4.77 -18.23 -2.37
C THR A 13 -6.09 -18.07 -3.12
N THR A 14 -7.25 -18.34 -2.50
CA THR A 14 -8.53 -18.19 -3.21
C THR A 14 -8.85 -16.70 -3.39
N LYS A 15 -9.19 -16.32 -4.61
CA LYS A 15 -9.63 -14.95 -4.94
C LYS A 15 -10.80 -14.54 -4.06
N LEU A 16 -10.93 -13.24 -3.83
CA LEU A 16 -12.13 -12.68 -3.21
C LEU A 16 -13.32 -12.84 -4.16
N THR A 17 -14.46 -13.28 -3.63
CA THR A 17 -15.74 -13.26 -4.33
C THR A 17 -16.28 -11.84 -4.42
N ASN A 18 -17.23 -11.60 -5.31
CA ASN A 18 -17.89 -10.28 -5.41
C ASN A 18 -18.61 -9.89 -4.10
N GLY A 19 -19.12 -10.89 -3.36
CA GLY A 19 -19.73 -10.68 -2.05
C GLY A 19 -18.70 -10.21 -1.02
N GLU A 20 -17.54 -10.85 -0.97
CA GLU A 20 -16.43 -10.45 -0.10
C GLU A 20 -15.91 -9.06 -0.45
N ILE A 21 -15.66 -8.77 -1.73
CA ILE A 21 -15.24 -7.43 -2.19
C ILE A 21 -16.25 -6.39 -1.73
N SER A 22 -17.55 -6.63 -1.92
CA SER A 22 -18.60 -5.68 -1.53
C SER A 22 -18.61 -5.41 -0.01
N ARG A 23 -18.44 -6.44 0.82
CA ARG A 23 -18.39 -6.28 2.30
C ARG A 23 -17.13 -5.57 2.75
N VAL A 24 -15.97 -6.04 2.30
CA VAL A 24 -14.67 -5.46 2.66
C VAL A 24 -14.59 -4.01 2.19
N SER A 25 -15.13 -3.68 1.02
CA SER A 25 -15.19 -2.28 0.52
C SER A 25 -15.93 -1.34 1.46
N ARG A 26 -17.07 -1.79 1.99
CA ARG A 26 -17.86 -1.00 2.95
C ARG A 26 -17.10 -0.79 4.25
N GLY A 27 -16.40 -1.82 4.70
CA GLY A 27 -15.55 -1.77 5.86
C GLY A 27 -14.37 -0.81 5.67
N VAL A 28 -13.60 -0.95 4.59
CA VAL A 28 -12.46 -0.09 4.28
C VAL A 28 -12.88 1.37 4.16
N GLY A 29 -13.91 1.67 3.37
CA GLY A 29 -14.47 3.01 3.24
C GLY A 29 -13.40 4.07 2.95
N VAL A 30 -13.28 5.07 3.83
CA VAL A 30 -12.37 6.22 3.66
C VAL A 30 -10.88 5.84 3.65
N ASP A 31 -10.51 4.67 4.17
CA ASP A 31 -9.12 4.21 4.23
C ASP A 31 -8.61 3.60 2.90
N TRP A 32 -9.42 3.62 1.84
CA TRP A 32 -9.13 2.94 0.57
C TRP A 32 -7.78 3.29 -0.03
N ASP A 33 -7.36 4.56 0.01
CA ASP A 33 -6.09 5.00 -0.60
C ASP A 33 -4.89 4.52 0.21
N SER A 34 -5.03 4.47 1.54
CA SER A 34 -4.01 3.91 2.43
C SER A 34 -3.88 2.41 2.21
N LEU A 35 -5.01 1.69 2.12
CA LEU A 35 -5.01 0.27 1.78
C LEU A 35 -4.36 0.03 0.42
N ALA A 36 -4.70 0.82 -0.59
CA ALA A 36 -4.15 0.70 -1.93
C ALA A 36 -2.62 0.88 -1.97
N GLY A 37 -2.11 1.88 -1.25
CA GLY A 37 -0.66 2.06 -1.07
C GLY A 37 -0.01 0.82 -0.46
N LEU A 38 -0.60 0.26 0.61
CA LEU A 38 -0.09 -0.96 1.26
C LEU A 38 -0.22 -2.22 0.40
N LEU A 39 -1.23 -2.32 -0.46
CA LEU A 39 -1.40 -3.40 -1.44
C LEU A 39 -0.47 -3.26 -2.66
N ASP A 40 0.41 -2.25 -2.65
CA ASP A 40 1.36 -1.98 -3.71
C ASP A 40 0.66 -1.62 -5.04
N ILE A 41 -0.51 -0.97 -4.96
CA ILE A 41 -1.20 -0.41 -6.14
C ILE A 41 -0.45 0.87 -6.60
N PRO A 42 -0.07 0.98 -7.88
CA PRO A 42 0.64 2.14 -8.41
C PRO A 42 -0.03 3.47 -8.04
N TYR A 43 0.79 4.48 -7.74
CA TYR A 43 0.26 5.82 -7.40
C TYR A 43 -0.61 6.40 -8.51
N SER A 44 -0.23 6.20 -9.78
CA SER A 44 -1.00 6.66 -10.94
C SER A 44 -2.41 6.05 -11.02
N GLU A 45 -2.55 4.75 -10.71
CA GLU A 45 -3.86 4.09 -10.66
C GLU A 45 -4.72 4.66 -9.52
N ARG A 46 -4.11 4.87 -8.35
CA ARG A 46 -4.81 5.50 -7.21
C ARG A 46 -5.21 6.94 -7.50
N GLU A 47 -4.38 7.68 -8.23
CA GLU A 47 -4.68 9.04 -8.67
C GLU A 47 -5.83 9.08 -9.68
N GLU A 48 -5.91 8.13 -10.62
CA GLU A 48 -7.07 7.97 -11.51
C GLU A 48 -8.36 7.75 -10.72
N ILE A 49 -8.33 6.81 -9.77
CA ILE A 49 -9.48 6.50 -8.90
C ILE A 49 -9.90 7.71 -8.07
N ARG A 50 -8.93 8.50 -7.60
CA ARG A 50 -9.20 9.71 -6.81
C ARG A 50 -9.93 10.77 -7.62
N ILE A 51 -9.55 10.96 -8.88
CA ILE A 51 -10.02 12.05 -9.77
C ILE A 51 -11.32 11.68 -10.49
N ASN A 52 -11.56 10.40 -10.77
CA ASN A 52 -12.69 9.95 -11.58
C ASN A 52 -13.96 9.73 -10.75
N ASP A 53 -14.50 10.81 -10.16
CA ASP A 53 -15.71 10.76 -9.33
C ASP A 53 -16.96 10.30 -10.11
N ARG A 54 -16.94 10.37 -11.45
CA ARG A 54 -18.01 9.80 -12.28
C ARG A 54 -18.03 8.27 -12.21
N LYS A 55 -16.85 7.63 -12.20
CA LYS A 55 -16.72 6.17 -12.15
C LYS A 55 -16.72 5.66 -10.71
N TYR A 56 -16.14 6.43 -9.78
CA TYR A 56 -16.02 6.06 -8.37
C TYR A 56 -16.58 7.20 -7.49
N PRO A 57 -17.91 7.28 -7.34
CA PRO A 57 -18.58 8.44 -6.74
C PRO A 57 -18.38 8.57 -5.23
N ASP A 58 -18.04 7.48 -4.54
CA ASP A 58 -17.86 7.45 -3.10
C ASP A 58 -16.69 6.56 -2.68
N SER A 59 -16.33 6.63 -1.40
CA SER A 59 -15.21 5.87 -0.84
C SER A 59 -15.40 4.35 -0.95
N TYR A 60 -16.63 3.85 -0.98
CA TYR A 60 -16.90 2.42 -1.10
C TYR A 60 -16.63 1.93 -2.52
N ALA A 61 -17.04 2.71 -3.54
CA ALA A 61 -16.71 2.44 -4.93
C ALA A 61 -15.20 2.48 -5.19
N LYS A 62 -14.50 3.46 -4.59
CA LYS A 62 -13.03 3.56 -4.64
C LYS A 62 -12.36 2.35 -3.96
N ALA A 63 -12.82 1.95 -2.78
CA ALA A 63 -12.35 0.74 -2.08
C ALA A 63 -12.58 -0.54 -2.91
N GLY A 64 -13.76 -0.68 -3.51
CA GLY A 64 -14.10 -1.82 -4.38
C GLY A 64 -13.16 -1.94 -5.56
N GLN A 65 -12.90 -0.84 -6.27
CA GLN A 65 -11.98 -0.85 -7.40
C GLN A 65 -10.56 -1.26 -6.99
N ILE A 66 -10.07 -0.82 -5.84
CA ILE A 66 -8.75 -1.22 -5.33
C ILE A 66 -8.68 -2.70 -5.00
N LEU A 67 -9.73 -3.23 -4.36
CA LEU A 67 -9.82 -4.64 -4.06
C LEU A 67 -9.91 -5.48 -5.34
N GLU A 68 -10.65 -5.05 -6.35
CA GLU A 68 -10.69 -5.69 -7.67
C GLU A 68 -9.33 -5.69 -8.35
N LEU A 69 -8.60 -4.56 -8.34
CA LEU A 69 -7.25 -4.46 -8.91
C LEU A 69 -6.29 -5.44 -8.22
N PHE A 70 -6.30 -5.47 -6.88
CA PHE A 70 -5.47 -6.40 -6.12
C PHE A 70 -5.88 -7.87 -6.34
N ASN A 71 -7.19 -8.14 -6.33
CA ASN A 71 -7.75 -9.46 -6.58
C ASN A 71 -7.47 -9.94 -8.01
N GLY A 72 -7.30 -9.06 -8.98
CA GLY A 72 -6.93 -9.42 -10.36
C GLY A 72 -5.47 -9.86 -10.55
N ARG A 73 -4.58 -9.62 -9.56
CA ARG A 73 -3.15 -9.88 -9.73
C ARG A 73 -2.80 -11.36 -9.70
N TRP A 74 -1.76 -11.77 -10.44
CA TRP A 74 -1.28 -13.15 -10.46
C TRP A 74 -0.71 -13.60 -9.09
N ASP A 75 -0.19 -12.66 -8.31
CA ASP A 75 0.44 -12.86 -7.00
C ASP A 75 -0.49 -12.55 -5.82
N PHE A 76 -1.81 -12.44 -6.08
CA PHE A 76 -2.80 -12.20 -5.04
C PHE A 76 -2.64 -13.18 -3.87
N SER A 77 -2.76 -12.65 -2.66
CA SER A 77 -2.77 -13.45 -1.44
C SER A 77 -3.66 -12.80 -0.38
N ARG A 78 -4.57 -13.59 0.19
CA ARG A 78 -5.40 -13.16 1.34
C ARG A 78 -4.54 -12.76 2.53
N HIS A 79 -3.42 -13.46 2.75
CA HIS A 79 -2.46 -13.15 3.82
C HIS A 79 -1.80 -11.77 3.66
N ILE A 80 -1.51 -11.35 2.41
CA ILE A 80 -1.01 -10.00 2.16
C ILE A 80 -2.07 -8.97 2.52
N LEU A 81 -3.32 -9.20 2.10
CA LEU A 81 -4.45 -8.32 2.41
C LEU A 81 -4.69 -8.21 3.94
N GLU A 82 -4.71 -9.33 4.66
CA GLU A 82 -4.83 -9.37 6.12
C GLU A 82 -3.75 -8.56 6.82
N LYS A 83 -2.48 -8.70 6.39
CA LYS A 83 -1.36 -7.92 6.93
C LYS A 83 -1.51 -6.43 6.65
N CYS A 84 -1.98 -6.05 5.47
CA CYS A 84 -2.23 -4.65 5.15
C CYS A 84 -3.35 -4.06 6.02
N VAL A 85 -4.44 -4.80 6.24
CA VAL A 85 -5.53 -4.42 7.14
C VAL A 85 -5.05 -4.28 8.59
N GLU A 86 -4.16 -5.18 9.04
CA GLU A 86 -3.54 -5.10 10.35
C GLU A 86 -2.65 -3.85 10.51
N GLU A 87 -1.86 -3.51 9.47
CA GLU A 87 -1.04 -2.29 9.44
C GLU A 87 -1.88 -0.99 9.44
N LEU A 88 -3.10 -1.05 8.90
CA LEU A 88 -4.09 0.02 9.00
C LEU A 88 -4.76 0.12 10.38
N LYS A 89 -4.54 -0.86 11.27
CA LYS A 89 -5.25 -0.98 12.56
C LYS A 89 -6.76 -1.13 12.39
N ARG A 90 -7.17 -1.88 11.37
CA ARG A 90 -8.58 -2.18 11.05
C ARG A 90 -8.92 -3.63 11.36
N GLN A 91 -8.68 -4.03 12.61
CA GLN A 91 -8.94 -5.40 13.08
C GLN A 91 -10.41 -5.78 12.95
N ASP A 92 -11.32 -4.80 12.94
CA ASP A 92 -12.74 -4.96 12.65
C ASP A 92 -13.02 -5.58 11.27
N LEU A 93 -12.06 -5.50 10.34
CA LEU A 93 -12.19 -6.07 8.99
C LEU A 93 -11.67 -7.51 8.88
N LYS A 94 -11.06 -8.08 9.93
CA LYS A 94 -10.54 -9.45 9.88
C LYS A 94 -11.67 -10.45 9.61
N ASP A 95 -12.81 -10.28 10.28
CA ASP A 95 -13.97 -11.15 10.13
C ASP A 95 -14.59 -11.04 8.72
N GLU A 96 -14.51 -9.87 8.10
CA GLU A 96 -15.06 -9.63 6.75
C GLU A 96 -14.22 -10.27 5.62
N LEU A 97 -12.96 -10.61 5.89
CA LEU A 97 -12.03 -11.24 4.95
C LEU A 97 -12.17 -12.77 4.87
N HIS A 98 -12.90 -13.38 5.81
CA HIS A 98 -13.14 -14.80 5.83
C HIS A 98 -14.27 -15.20 4.87
N PRO A 99 -14.13 -16.31 4.13
CA PRO A 99 -15.22 -16.84 3.31
C PRO A 99 -16.45 -17.13 4.17
N VAL A 100 -17.62 -16.82 3.63
CA VAL A 100 -18.89 -17.19 4.27
C VAL A 100 -19.04 -18.70 4.10
N GLU A 101 -19.39 -19.40 5.20
CA GLU A 101 -19.47 -20.87 5.33
C GLU A 101 -20.38 -21.60 4.31
N ASN A 102 -20.99 -20.90 3.35
CA ASN A 102 -21.87 -21.47 2.33
C ASN A 102 -21.21 -21.68 0.94
N GLU A 103 -19.91 -21.42 0.79
CA GLU A 103 -19.16 -21.68 -0.46
C GLU A 103 -17.88 -22.49 -0.19
N ILE A 104 -18.01 -23.59 0.55
CA ILE A 104 -16.90 -24.53 0.78
C ILE A 104 -16.89 -25.54 -0.38
N GLU A 105 -16.09 -25.28 -1.41
CA GLU A 105 -15.54 -26.37 -2.22
C GLU A 105 -14.30 -26.91 -1.48
N GLU A 106 -14.38 -28.17 -1.07
CA GLU A 106 -13.22 -28.91 -0.54
C GLU A 106 -12.17 -29.03 -1.65
N ILE A 107 -11.07 -28.29 -1.53
CA ILE A 107 -9.90 -28.47 -2.38
C ILE A 107 -8.75 -28.91 -1.48
N GLU A 108 -8.15 -30.06 -1.83
CA GLU A 108 -6.99 -30.61 -1.12
C GLU A 108 -5.85 -29.59 -1.02
N PRO A 109 -5.17 -29.51 0.14
CA PRO A 109 -4.08 -28.57 0.33
C PRO A 109 -2.87 -28.98 -0.51
N SER A 110 -2.53 -28.17 -1.51
CA SER A 110 -1.19 -28.21 -2.10
C SER A 110 -0.20 -27.57 -1.12
N PRO A 111 0.83 -28.30 -0.64
CA PRO A 111 1.84 -27.74 0.24
C PRO A 111 2.85 -26.98 -0.62
N THR A 112 2.52 -25.74 -1.00
CA THR A 112 3.54 -24.79 -1.45
C THR A 112 3.72 -23.78 -0.33
N GLU A 113 4.70 -24.04 0.54
CA GLU A 113 5.24 -23.00 1.40
C GLU A 113 5.65 -21.81 0.51
N PRO A 114 5.21 -20.58 0.80
CA PRO A 114 5.80 -19.42 0.14
C PRO A 114 7.28 -19.42 0.51
N GLN A 115 8.12 -19.74 -0.47
CA GLN A 115 9.56 -19.63 -0.31
C GLN A 115 9.86 -18.19 0.10
N VAL A 116 10.21 -18.03 1.37
CA VAL A 116 10.81 -16.80 1.86
C VAL A 116 12.16 -16.75 1.19
N HIS A 117 12.23 -16.07 0.04
CA HIS A 117 13.50 -15.73 -0.55
C HIS A 117 14.30 -14.98 0.53
N PRO A 118 15.46 -15.50 0.95
CA PRO A 118 16.36 -14.74 1.78
C PRO A 118 16.75 -13.54 0.93
N TYR A 119 16.34 -12.35 1.34
CA TYR A 119 16.72 -11.11 0.69
C TYR A 119 18.24 -11.03 0.75
N GLU A 120 18.89 -11.44 -0.33
CA GLU A 120 20.25 -11.05 -0.64
C GLU A 120 20.32 -9.53 -0.52
N ASN A 121 21.50 -9.01 -0.17
CA ASN A 121 21.76 -7.57 -0.15
C ASN A 121 21.57 -6.99 -1.57
N VAL A 122 20.33 -6.82 -2.01
CA VAL A 122 19.98 -6.18 -3.27
C VAL A 122 20.31 -4.71 -3.06
N VAL A 123 21.33 -4.25 -3.77
CA VAL A 123 21.68 -2.84 -3.79
C VAL A 123 20.55 -2.10 -4.51
N LEU A 124 19.56 -1.61 -3.75
CA LEU A 124 18.37 -0.90 -4.25
C LEU A 124 18.67 0.53 -4.75
N ARG A 125 19.95 0.89 -4.90
CA ARG A 125 20.44 2.26 -5.10
C ARG A 125 19.67 3.04 -6.16
N ASN A 126 19.40 2.42 -7.31
CA ASN A 126 18.68 3.03 -8.44
C ASN A 126 17.29 2.45 -8.64
N THR A 127 16.84 1.55 -7.76
CA THR A 127 15.52 0.94 -7.83
C THR A 127 14.49 1.92 -7.23
N PRO A 128 13.49 2.36 -8.00
CA PRO A 128 12.41 3.19 -7.49
C PRO A 128 11.78 2.62 -6.21
N LEU A 129 11.25 3.49 -5.36
CA LEU A 129 10.41 3.08 -4.25
C LEU A 129 9.17 2.36 -4.79
N SER A 130 8.83 1.21 -4.22
CA SER A 130 7.53 0.60 -4.50
C SER A 130 6.39 1.50 -3.98
N PRO A 131 5.16 1.38 -4.52
CA PRO A 131 4.01 2.13 -3.98
C PRO A 131 3.82 1.95 -2.46
N ARG A 132 4.05 0.74 -1.94
CA ARG A 132 4.05 0.45 -0.50
C ARG A 132 5.14 1.20 0.25
N GLU A 133 6.34 1.28 -0.28
CA GLU A 133 7.43 2.06 0.35
C GLU A 133 7.14 3.56 0.34
N MET A 134 6.61 4.08 -0.78
CA MET A 134 6.18 5.48 -0.86
C MET A 134 5.08 5.80 0.14
N HIS A 135 4.09 4.91 0.29
CA HIS A 135 3.02 5.08 1.27
C HIS A 135 3.55 5.09 2.71
N ARG A 136 4.45 4.16 3.05
CA ARG A 136 5.05 4.14 4.40
C ARG A 136 5.91 5.36 4.68
N LEU A 137 6.69 5.80 3.69
CA LEU A 137 7.49 7.01 3.82
C LEU A 137 6.61 8.25 3.98
N SER A 138 5.56 8.39 3.16
CA SER A 138 4.67 9.56 3.18
C SER A 138 4.04 9.78 4.55
N ARG A 139 3.71 8.70 5.28
CA ARG A 139 3.24 8.75 6.69
C ARG A 139 4.25 9.31 7.70
N ARG A 140 5.55 9.34 7.37
CA ARG A 140 6.64 9.81 8.26
C ARG A 140 7.13 11.21 7.96
N ILE A 141 6.83 11.70 6.77
CA ILE A 141 7.23 13.02 6.29
C ILE A 141 6.03 13.95 6.10
N THR A 142 4.86 13.60 6.66
CA THR A 142 3.59 14.29 6.42
C THR A 142 3.72 15.80 6.56
N VAL A 143 4.15 16.31 7.72
CA VAL A 143 4.24 17.76 7.95
C VAL A 143 5.40 18.43 7.22
N ASP A 144 6.41 17.66 6.82
CA ASP A 144 7.66 18.19 6.25
C ASP A 144 7.75 18.00 4.73
N TRP A 145 6.66 17.60 4.07
CA TRP A 145 6.66 17.21 2.66
C TRP A 145 7.17 18.31 1.72
N ASP A 146 6.85 19.57 2.00
CA ASP A 146 7.24 20.72 1.17
C ASP A 146 8.74 21.01 1.30
N SER A 147 9.28 20.86 2.51
CA SER A 147 10.72 20.94 2.77
C SER A 147 11.46 19.82 2.03
N LEU A 148 10.96 18.58 2.09
CA LEU A 148 11.54 17.46 1.36
C LEU A 148 11.49 17.70 -0.15
N ALA A 149 10.35 18.16 -0.67
CA ALA A 149 10.17 18.44 -2.08
C ALA A 149 11.16 19.50 -2.58
N GLY A 150 11.46 20.52 -1.77
CA GLY A 150 12.51 21.49 -2.07
C GLY A 150 13.91 20.88 -2.17
N LEU A 151 14.27 19.97 -1.25
CA LEU A 151 15.56 19.27 -1.29
C LEU A 151 15.68 18.28 -2.45
N MET A 152 14.55 17.75 -2.92
CA MET A 152 14.46 16.85 -4.07
C MET A 152 14.41 17.59 -5.41
N ASP A 153 14.67 18.90 -5.44
CA ASP A 153 14.60 19.75 -6.64
C ASP A 153 13.24 19.68 -7.36
N ILE A 154 12.13 19.67 -6.62
CA ILE A 154 10.78 19.84 -7.19
C ILE A 154 10.48 21.34 -7.29
N ALA A 155 10.02 21.79 -8.46
CA ALA A 155 9.86 23.21 -8.74
C ALA A 155 8.85 23.85 -7.75
N LYS A 156 9.06 25.12 -7.41
CA LYS A 156 8.20 25.82 -6.46
C LYS A 156 6.75 25.89 -6.95
N GLU A 157 6.59 26.05 -8.25
CA GLU A 157 5.31 26.10 -8.95
C GLU A 157 4.55 24.78 -8.77
N GLU A 158 5.22 23.64 -9.01
CA GLU A 158 4.65 22.31 -8.79
C GLU A 158 4.25 22.09 -7.32
N ARG A 159 5.09 22.53 -6.38
CA ARG A 159 4.77 22.45 -4.94
C ARG A 159 3.57 23.33 -4.58
N ASN A 160 3.41 24.50 -5.21
CA ASN A 160 2.25 25.35 -5.00
C ASN A 160 0.97 24.70 -5.54
N ASP A 161 1.04 24.07 -6.71
CA ASP A 161 -0.09 23.37 -7.32
C ASP A 161 -0.55 22.22 -6.40
N ILE A 162 0.38 21.42 -5.88
CA ILE A 162 0.06 20.35 -4.90
C ILE A 162 -0.57 20.91 -3.62
N ARG A 163 -0.09 22.07 -3.15
CA ARG A 163 -0.61 22.70 -1.94
C ARG A 163 -2.06 23.18 -2.11
N GLN A 164 -2.41 23.68 -3.29
CA GLN A 164 -3.73 24.25 -3.58
C GLN A 164 -4.73 23.23 -4.13
N ASN A 165 -4.25 22.09 -4.63
CA ASN A 165 -5.12 21.08 -5.21
C ASN A 165 -5.94 20.35 -4.13
N THR A 166 -7.26 20.50 -4.22
CA THR A 166 -8.23 19.90 -3.28
C THR A 166 -8.33 18.39 -3.40
N MET A 167 -7.78 17.79 -4.45
CA MET A 167 -7.70 16.32 -4.59
C MET A 167 -6.78 15.70 -3.54
N TYR A 168 -5.81 16.45 -3.00
CA TYR A 168 -4.93 15.97 -1.93
C TYR A 168 -5.50 16.43 -0.59
N ASN A 169 -6.23 15.54 0.06
CA ASN A 169 -7.08 15.85 1.21
C ASN A 169 -6.25 16.16 2.46
N ASP A 170 -5.08 15.52 2.58
CA ASP A 170 -4.22 15.65 3.74
C ASP A 170 -2.75 15.84 3.35
N ASN A 171 -1.90 16.07 4.35
CA ASN A 171 -0.46 16.23 4.14
C ASN A 171 0.24 14.93 3.71
N ARG A 172 -0.34 13.77 4.00
CA ARG A 172 0.20 12.48 3.57
C ARG A 172 -0.03 12.27 2.06
N ASP A 173 -1.18 12.65 1.51
CA ASP A 173 -1.44 12.67 0.05
C ASP A 173 -0.40 13.52 -0.67
N ARG A 174 -0.15 14.73 -0.15
CA ARG A 174 0.83 15.67 -0.71
C ARG A 174 2.25 15.12 -0.64
N ALA A 175 2.61 14.52 0.50
CA ALA A 175 3.87 13.82 0.69
C ALA A 175 4.04 12.65 -0.31
N GLU A 176 2.99 11.88 -0.53
CA GLU A 176 3.04 10.75 -1.45
C GLU A 176 3.11 11.20 -2.92
N LYS A 177 2.46 12.33 -3.27
CA LYS A 177 2.59 12.95 -4.59
C LYS A 177 4.02 13.39 -4.89
N ILE A 178 4.67 14.11 -3.97
CA ILE A 178 6.05 14.56 -4.19
C ILE A 178 7.04 13.40 -4.25
N LEU A 179 6.79 12.33 -3.49
CA LEU A 179 7.57 11.10 -3.59
C LEU A 179 7.38 10.45 -4.96
N SER A 180 6.14 10.36 -5.45
CA SER A 180 5.84 9.81 -6.77
C SER A 180 6.52 10.61 -7.88
N MET A 181 6.50 11.95 -7.82
CA MET A 181 7.21 12.80 -8.78
C MET A 181 8.73 12.56 -8.76
N PHE A 182 9.33 12.49 -7.57
CA PHE A 182 10.75 12.19 -7.43
C PHE A 182 11.09 10.78 -7.97
N ASN A 183 10.24 9.79 -7.69
CA ASN A 183 10.41 8.40 -8.11
C ASN A 183 10.42 8.21 -9.65
N HIS A 184 9.81 9.15 -10.39
CA HIS A 184 9.77 9.15 -11.86
C HIS A 184 10.84 10.03 -12.51
N LYS A 185 11.69 10.71 -11.72
CA LYS A 185 12.81 11.47 -12.29
C LYS A 185 13.81 10.52 -12.93
N ARG A 186 14.38 10.95 -14.07
CA ARG A 186 15.39 10.15 -14.82
C ARG A 186 16.64 9.86 -13.99
N ASP A 187 16.95 10.73 -13.06
CA ASP A 187 18.13 10.68 -12.20
C ASP A 187 17.80 10.28 -10.75
N PHE A 188 16.64 9.62 -10.55
CA PHE A 188 16.24 9.07 -9.27
C PHE A 188 17.33 8.15 -8.69
N SER A 189 17.59 8.30 -7.40
CA SER A 189 18.30 7.29 -6.62
C SER A 189 17.88 7.34 -5.15
N ARG A 190 17.94 6.19 -4.48
CA ARG A 190 17.67 6.08 -3.04
C ARG A 190 18.68 6.83 -2.18
N GLU A 191 19.92 6.95 -2.66
CA GLU A 191 20.96 7.74 -2.01
C GLU A 191 20.62 9.23 -1.98
N LYS A 192 20.17 9.79 -3.12
CA LYS A 192 19.72 11.18 -3.17
C LYS A 192 18.57 11.43 -2.21
N LEU A 193 17.60 10.51 -2.15
CA LEU A 193 16.50 10.59 -1.20
C LEU A 193 17.00 10.52 0.26
N ALA A 194 17.93 9.62 0.56
CA ALA A 194 18.53 9.50 1.88
C ALA A 194 19.29 10.78 2.29
N ASP A 195 20.01 11.41 1.37
CA ASP A 195 20.69 12.68 1.60
C ASP A 195 19.69 13.82 1.87
N CYS A 196 18.57 13.86 1.15
CA CYS A 196 17.49 14.81 1.42
C CYS A 196 16.91 14.61 2.84
N LEU A 197 16.64 13.37 3.23
CA LEU A 197 16.12 13.05 4.57
C LEU A 197 17.12 13.37 5.68
N LYS A 198 18.41 13.15 5.45
CA LYS A 198 19.49 13.59 6.34
C LYS A 198 19.51 15.11 6.48
N GLY A 199 19.32 15.85 5.39
CA GLY A 199 19.15 17.31 5.41
C GLY A 199 17.99 17.78 6.29
N MET A 200 17.00 16.92 6.50
CA MET A 200 15.82 17.16 7.34
C MET A 200 15.91 16.57 8.74
N ARG A 201 17.04 15.96 9.12
CA ARG A 201 17.23 15.25 10.40
C ARG A 201 16.21 14.11 10.61
N LYS A 202 15.94 13.35 9.55
CA LYS A 202 15.13 12.12 9.56
C LYS A 202 16.00 10.90 9.29
N GLU A 203 17.13 10.77 9.99
CA GLU A 203 18.11 9.71 9.79
C GLU A 203 17.55 8.31 10.05
N GLU A 204 16.51 8.19 10.88
CA GLU A 204 15.82 6.94 11.17
C GLU A 204 15.16 6.31 9.92
N LEU A 205 14.87 7.11 8.90
CA LEU A 205 14.23 6.66 7.66
C LEU A 205 15.24 6.20 6.60
N ILE A 206 16.53 6.48 6.78
CA ILE A 206 17.57 6.17 5.79
C ILE A 206 17.74 4.66 5.61
N SER A 207 17.88 3.92 6.71
CA SER A 207 18.10 2.47 6.64
C SER A 207 16.94 1.73 5.96
N PRO A 208 15.65 1.97 6.32
CA PRO A 208 14.51 1.40 5.62
C PRO A 208 14.47 1.69 4.12
N ILE A 209 14.84 2.90 3.72
CA ILE A 209 14.92 3.27 2.29
C ILE A 209 16.02 2.48 1.59
N MET A 210 17.20 2.39 2.18
CA MET A 210 18.34 1.73 1.53
C MET A 210 18.17 0.21 1.45
N THR A 211 17.46 -0.39 2.40
CA THR A 211 17.33 -1.86 2.54
C THR A 211 15.98 -2.41 2.12
N GLY A 212 14.96 -1.56 1.96
CA GLY A 212 13.57 -1.99 1.77
C GLY A 212 12.93 -2.58 3.04
N GLN A 213 13.60 -2.52 4.19
CA GLN A 213 13.12 -3.10 5.45
C GLN A 213 12.33 -2.07 6.27
N TRP A 214 11.02 -2.02 6.02
CA TRP A 214 10.11 -1.07 6.66
C TRP A 214 9.41 -1.59 7.94
N ARG A 215 9.65 -2.85 8.33
CA ARG A 215 8.83 -3.58 9.33
C ARG A 215 8.95 -3.08 10.78
N ASN A 216 9.91 -2.22 11.09
CA ASN A 216 10.24 -1.81 12.47
C ASN A 216 10.08 -0.30 12.73
N LEU A 217 9.37 0.41 11.85
CA LEU A 217 9.15 1.84 12.00
C LEU A 217 7.83 2.13 12.70
#